data_AF-A0A8I2K5I1-F1
#
_entry.id   AF-A0A8I2K5I1-F1
#
_cell.length_a   1.000
_cell.length_b   1.000
_cell.length_c   1.000
_cell.angle_alpha   90.00
_cell.angle_beta   90.00
_cell.angle_gamma   90.00
#
_symmetry.space_group_name_H-M   'P 1'
#
loop_
_entity.id
_entity.type
_entity.pdbx_description
1 polymer ?
#
loop_
_entity_poly.entity_id
_entity_poly.type
_entity_poly.pdbx_seq_one_letter_code
_entity_poly.pdbx_strand_id
1 'polypeptide(L)'
;TVFLFQEKEREGGKKLKFSLTTNGSLLTDEILHFFDLNRFLMMLSFDGQAQEINRKPGSLVSSQQVIRHIQSGSYPGIDFR
;
A
#
# COMPACT_ATOMS: atom_id res chain seq x y z
N THR A 1 -4.14 4.23 -15.30
CA THR A 1 -3.38 5.44 -14.91
C THR A 1 -1.89 5.16 -14.68
N VAL A 2 -1.49 4.20 -13.85
CA VAL A 2 -0.07 3.87 -13.60
C VAL A 2 0.69 3.54 -14.90
N PHE A 3 0.15 2.67 -15.74
CA PHE A 3 0.73 2.31 -17.04
C PHE A 3 0.98 3.53 -17.94
N LEU A 4 0.02 4.46 -18.02
CA LEU A 4 0.16 5.68 -18.83
C LEU A 4 1.35 6.52 -18.36
N PHE A 5 1.54 6.65 -17.04
CA PHE A 5 2.64 7.42 -16.46
C PHE A 5 3.99 6.71 -16.62
N GLN A 6 4.03 5.38 -16.56
CA GLN A 6 5.23 4.59 -16.83
C GLN A 6 5.69 4.75 -18.30
N GLU A 7 4.76 4.78 -19.26
CA GLU A 7 5.10 5.06 -20.65
C GLU A 7 5.66 6.49 -20.81
N LYS A 8 5.10 7.48 -20.11
CA LYS A 8 5.64 8.85 -20.10
C LYS A 8 7.01 8.98 -19.42
N GLU A 9 7.28 8.21 -18.38
CA GLU A 9 8.60 8.11 -17.76
C GLU A 9 9.65 7.59 -18.77
N ARG A 10 9.29 6.58 -19.58
CA ARG A 10 10.15 6.02 -20.63
C ARG A 10 10.43 7.02 -21.76
N GLU A 11 9.44 7.82 -22.14
CA GLU A 11 9.57 8.87 -23.17
C GLU A 11 10.37 10.09 -22.68
N GLY A 12 10.14 10.53 -21.44
CA GLY A 12 10.62 11.82 -20.92
C GLY A 12 11.83 11.76 -19.99
N GLY A 13 12.29 10.56 -19.59
CA GLY A 13 13.46 10.35 -18.74
C GLY A 13 13.31 10.80 -17.28
N LYS A 14 12.13 11.29 -16.87
CA LYS A 14 11.84 11.70 -15.48
C LYS A 14 11.35 10.51 -14.68
N LYS A 15 12.08 10.16 -13.62
CA LYS A 15 11.68 9.06 -12.74
C LYS A 15 10.44 9.42 -11.93
N LEU A 16 9.38 8.63 -12.05
CA LEU A 16 8.14 8.80 -11.31
C LEU A 16 8.13 7.90 -10.07
N LYS A 17 7.50 8.39 -9.01
CA LYS A 17 7.23 7.62 -7.80
C LYS A 17 5.74 7.71 -7.50
N PHE A 18 5.13 6.57 -7.26
CA PHE A 18 3.74 6.51 -6.82
C PHE A 18 3.72 6.42 -5.30
N SER A 19 2.92 7.27 -4.66
CA SER A 19 2.67 7.17 -3.23
C SER A 19 1.18 7.02 -2.96
N LEU A 20 0.83 6.24 -1.93
CA LEU A 20 -0.53 6.05 -1.48
C LEU A 20 -0.60 6.01 0.05
N THR A 21 -1.47 6.85 0.61
CA THR A 21 -1.89 6.74 2.01
C THR A 21 -3.29 6.14 2.06
N THR A 22 -3.47 5.03 2.78
CA THR A 22 -4.77 4.33 2.84
C THR A 22 -4.99 3.60 4.16
N ASN A 23 -6.21 3.11 4.38
CA ASN A 23 -6.51 2.21 5.48
C ASN A 23 -6.00 0.80 5.16
N GLY A 24 -5.21 0.22 6.08
CA GLY A 24 -4.69 -1.14 5.97
C GLY A 24 -5.77 -2.21 5.83
N SER A 25 -6.95 -2.04 6.45
CA SER A 25 -8.02 -3.04 6.38
C SER A 25 -8.75 -3.13 5.03
N LEU A 26 -8.43 -2.24 4.09
CA LEU A 26 -8.93 -2.29 2.72
C LEU A 26 -7.99 -3.08 1.78
N LEU A 27 -6.79 -3.43 2.25
CA LEU A 27 -5.77 -4.04 1.41
C LEU A 27 -5.96 -5.54 1.34
N THR A 28 -6.13 -6.04 0.10
CA THR A 28 -6.11 -7.45 -0.24
C THR A 28 -4.75 -7.82 -0.82
N ASP A 29 -4.43 -9.12 -0.88
CA ASP A 29 -3.18 -9.59 -1.51
C ASP A 29 -3.08 -9.19 -2.99
N GLU A 30 -4.21 -9.15 -3.71
CA GLU A 30 -4.25 -8.66 -5.10
C GLU A 30 -3.80 -7.19 -5.20
N ILE A 31 -4.30 -6.34 -4.29
CA ILE A 31 -3.93 -4.92 -4.24
C ILE A 31 -2.46 -4.77 -3.84
N LEU A 32 -1.99 -5.54 -2.85
CA LEU A 32 -0.59 -5.52 -2.44
C LEU A 32 0.34 -5.97 -3.57
N HIS A 33 -0.04 -6.99 -4.33
CA HIS A 33 0.73 -7.43 -5.49
C HIS A 33 0.80 -6.35 -6.58
N PHE A 34 -0.32 -5.65 -6.85
CA PHE A 34 -0.31 -4.51 -7.75
C PHE A 34 0.64 -3.40 -7.27
N PHE A 35 0.65 -3.07 -5.98
CA PHE A 35 1.54 -2.05 -5.42
C PHE A 35 3.00 -2.46 -5.43
N ASP A 36 3.29 -3.74 -5.18
CA ASP A 36 4.61 -4.34 -5.23
C ASP A 36 5.22 -4.25 -6.64
N LEU A 37 4.49 -4.73 -7.65
CA LEU A 37 4.92 -4.67 -9.05
C LEU A 37 5.20 -3.24 -9.53
N ASN A 38 4.44 -2.27 -9.02
CA ASN A 38 4.55 -0.87 -9.41
C ASN A 38 5.38 -0.01 -8.44
N ARG A 39 6.02 -0.64 -7.44
CA ARG A 39 6.98 -0.04 -6.52
C ARG A 39 6.44 1.17 -5.76
N PHE A 40 5.24 1.03 -5.21
CA PHE A 40 4.58 2.11 -4.47
C PHE A 40 5.29 2.40 -3.15
N LEU A 41 5.40 3.69 -2.85
CA LEU A 41 5.57 4.18 -1.48
C LEU A 41 4.22 4.11 -0.78
N MET A 42 4.12 3.32 0.28
CA MET A 42 2.87 3.16 1.03
C MET A 42 2.97 3.68 2.44
N MET A 43 1.88 4.30 2.87
CA MET A 43 1.66 4.74 4.25
C MET A 43 0.27 4.26 4.69
N LEU A 44 0.17 3.68 5.88
CA LEU A 44 -1.12 3.24 6.43
C LEU A 44 -1.66 4.22 7.46
N SER A 45 -2.91 4.62 7.30
CA SER A 45 -3.64 5.39 8.31
C SER A 45 -4.05 4.45 9.45
N PHE A 46 -3.36 4.58 10.59
CA PHE A 46 -3.54 3.75 11.77
C PHE A 46 -4.01 4.55 12.99
N ASP A 47 -5.28 4.37 13.36
CA ASP A 47 -5.91 5.12 14.47
C ASP A 47 -5.80 4.39 15.84
N GLY A 48 -5.03 3.30 15.92
CA GLY A 48 -4.94 2.47 17.11
C GLY A 48 -6.28 1.86 17.51
N GLN A 49 -6.60 1.84 18.82
CA GLN A 49 -7.85 1.26 19.32
C GLN A 49 -9.11 1.98 18.81
N ALA A 50 -9.00 3.25 18.41
CA ALA A 50 -10.11 4.00 17.84
C ALA A 50 -10.60 3.42 16.49
N GLN A 51 -9.81 2.55 15.85
CA GLN A 51 -10.28 1.81 14.67
C GLN A 51 -11.51 0.96 14.95
N GLU A 52 -11.61 0.31 16.11
CA GLU A 52 -12.76 -0.56 16.42
C GLU A 52 -14.02 0.24 16.77
N ILE A 53 -13.90 1.56 16.99
CA ILE A 53 -15.01 2.46 17.28
C ILE A 53 -15.51 3.11 15.98
N ASN A 54 -14.58 3.61 15.17
CA ASN A 54 -14.91 4.46 14.00
C ASN A 54 -14.88 3.70 12.67
N ARG A 55 -14.47 2.43 12.66
CA ARG A 55 -14.36 1.62 11.44
C ARG A 55 -15.09 0.29 11.60
N LYS A 56 -15.07 -0.50 10.53
CA LYS A 56 -15.65 -1.83 10.53
C LYS A 56 -14.99 -2.69 11.62
N PRO A 57 -15.78 -3.44 12.43
CA PRO A 57 -15.23 -4.36 13.42
C PRO A 57 -14.20 -5.31 12.81
N GLY A 58 -13.07 -5.49 13.49
CA GLY A 58 -11.94 -6.30 13.02
C GLY A 58 -10.96 -5.56 12.10
N SER A 59 -11.18 -4.26 11.85
CA SER A 59 -10.26 -3.42 11.07
C SER A 59 -8.86 -3.39 11.68
N LEU A 60 -8.73 -3.42 13.01
CA LEU A 60 -7.44 -3.42 13.68
C LEU A 60 -6.66 -4.69 13.35
N VAL A 61 -7.30 -5.86 13.47
CA VAL A 61 -6.68 -7.16 13.21
C VAL A 61 -6.27 -7.28 11.74
N SER A 62 -7.15 -6.87 10.82
CA SER A 62 -6.86 -6.87 9.38
C SER A 62 -5.69 -5.95 9.03
N SER A 63 -5.66 -4.73 9.58
CA SER A 63 -4.53 -3.81 9.38
C SER A 63 -3.20 -4.39 9.90
N GLN A 64 -3.22 -5.03 11.07
CA GLN A 64 -2.04 -5.68 11.64
C GLN A 64 -1.56 -6.89 10.81
N GLN A 65 -2.47 -7.63 10.17
CA GLN A 65 -2.10 -8.71 9.26
C GLN A 65 -1.39 -8.17 8.02
N VAL A 66 -1.92 -7.11 7.42
CA VAL A 66 -1.31 -6.47 6.26
C VAL A 66 0.08 -5.92 6.59
N ILE A 67 0.24 -5.24 7.73
CA ILE A 67 1.54 -4.76 8.20
C ILE A 67 2.54 -5.93 8.33
N ARG A 68 2.13 -7.05 8.93
CA ARG A 68 2.97 -8.23 9.07
C ARG A 68 3.35 -8.85 7.73
N HIS A 69 2.41 -8.94 6.78
CA HIS A 69 2.69 -9.44 5.43
C HIS A 69 3.73 -8.57 4.72
N ILE A 70 3.59 -7.24 4.76
CA ILE A 70 4.57 -6.33 4.14
C ILE A 70 5.93 -6.46 4.84
N GLN A 71 5.96 -6.43 6.17
CA GLN A 71 7.20 -6.53 6.96
C GLN A 71 7.90 -7.90 6.86
N SER A 72 7.17 -8.97 6.52
CA SER A 72 7.76 -10.29 6.28
C SER A 72 8.66 -10.34 5.04
N GLY A 73 8.60 -9.32 4.17
CA GLY A 73 9.33 -9.30 2.90
C GLY A 73 8.59 -9.98 1.75
N SER A 74 7.32 -10.36 1.93
CA SER A 74 6.48 -10.95 0.88
C SER A 74 6.24 -10.00 -0.31
N TYR A 75 6.42 -8.69 -0.10
CA TYR A 75 6.23 -7.63 -1.09
C TYR A 75 7.43 -6.65 -1.09
N PRO A 76 8.60 -7.05 -1.62
CA PRO A 76 9.85 -6.30 -1.52
C PRO A 76 9.90 -5.01 -2.36
N GLY A 77 9.00 -4.85 -3.33
CA GLY A 77 8.84 -3.66 -4.14
C GLY A 77 8.07 -2.54 -3.44
N ILE A 78 7.30 -2.85 -2.40
CA ILE A 78 6.61 -1.86 -1.58
C ILE A 78 7.61 -1.14 -0.68
N ASP A 79 7.75 0.18 -0.84
CA ASP A 79 8.46 1.03 0.13
C ASP A 79 7.47 1.43 1.23
N PHE A 80 7.54 0.74 2.36
CA PHE A 80 6.65 0.95 3.50
C PHE A 80 7.25 1.94 4.50
N ARG A 81 6.56 3.04 4.78
CA ARG A 81 7.02 4.11 5.70
C ARG A 81 6.05 4.39 6.83
#